data_AF-A0A934N0E6-F1
#
_entry.id   AF-A0A934N0E6-F1
#
_cell.length_a   1.000
_cell.length_b   1.000
_cell.length_c   1.000
_cell.angle_alpha   90.00
_cell.angle_beta   90.00
_cell.angle_gamma   90.00
#
_symmetry.space_group_name_H-M   'P 1'
#
loop_
_entity.id
_entity.type
_entity.pdbx_description
1 polymer ?
#
loop_
_entity_poly.entity_id
_entity_poly.type
_entity_poly.pdbx_seq_one_letter_code
_entity_poly.pdbx_strand_id
1 'polypeptide(L)' 'MVSQKPKNPRKKYSVLEAYQCPNRKVWYAKGDVVELLSCEADFLILGGKVALATKKAIKQKGEA' A
#
# COMPACT_ATOMS: atom_id res chain seq x y z
N MET A 1 -13.40 -24.68 -21.04
CA MET A 1 -12.35 -23.75 -20.60
C MET A 1 -12.87 -23.00 -19.39
N VAL A 2 -12.30 -23.23 -18.21
CA VAL A 2 -12.74 -22.55 -16.99
C VAL A 2 -12.18 -21.14 -17.04
N SER A 3 -13.03 -20.14 -17.30
CA SER A 3 -12.65 -18.71 -17.19
C SER A 3 -12.33 -18.39 -15.74
N GLN A 4 -11.11 -18.70 -15.32
CA GLN A 4 -10.56 -18.27 -14.04
C GLN A 4 -10.43 -16.75 -14.12
N LYS A 5 -11.32 -16.03 -13.42
CA LYS A 5 -11.20 -14.58 -13.21
C LYS A 5 -9.74 -14.24 -12.89
N PRO A 6 -9.13 -13.23 -13.53
CA PRO A 6 -7.75 -12.85 -13.22
C PRO A 6 -7.69 -12.54 -11.73
N LYS A 7 -6.90 -13.35 -11.02
CA LYS A 7 -6.66 -13.22 -9.58
C LYS A 7 -6.08 -11.83 -9.39
N ASN A 8 -6.92 -10.89 -8.95
CA ASN A 8 -6.57 -9.48 -8.90
C ASN A 8 -5.27 -9.36 -8.08
N PRO A 9 -4.11 -9.06 -8.69
CA PRO A 9 -2.80 -9.22 -8.04
C PRO A 9 -2.50 -8.09 -7.06
N ARG A 10 -3.51 -7.29 -6.71
CA ARG A 10 -3.39 -6.14 -5.85
C ARG A 10 -3.19 -6.61 -4.42
N LYS A 11 -2.13 -6.14 -3.79
CA LYS A 11 -1.83 -6.37 -2.38
C LYS A 11 -2.09 -5.09 -1.60
N LYS A 12 -2.33 -5.23 -0.30
CA LYS A 12 -2.52 -4.12 0.61
C LYS A 12 -1.15 -3.61 1.09
N TYR A 13 -0.96 -2.30 1.00
CA TYR A 13 0.24 -1.60 1.44
C TYR A 13 -0.17 -0.47 2.38
N SER A 14 0.63 -0.24 3.41
CA SER A 14 0.47 0.88 4.31
C SER A 14 1.26 2.07 3.80
N VAL A 15 0.61 3.22 3.72
CA VAL A 15 1.23 4.47 3.29
C VAL A 15 2.08 5.03 4.43
N LEU A 16 3.38 5.15 4.22
CA LEU A 16 4.34 5.69 5.19
C LEU A 16 4.49 7.21 5.05
N GLU A 17 4.26 7.73 3.85
CA GLU A 17 4.34 9.16 3.56
C GLU A 17 3.26 9.54 2.56
N ALA A 18 2.68 10.73 2.74
CA ALA A 18 1.62 11.21 1.87
C ALA A 18 2.10 11.30 0.43
N TYR A 19 1.32 10.75 -0.51
CA TYR A 19 1.63 10.82 -1.93
C TYR A 19 0.36 10.94 -2.76
N GLN A 20 0.49 11.56 -3.91
CA GLN A 20 -0.59 11.60 -4.89
C GLN A 20 -0.45 10.42 -5.85
N CYS A 21 -1.49 9.62 -5.97
CA CYS A 21 -1.51 8.51 -6.91
C CYS A 21 -1.61 9.07 -8.34
N PRO A 22 -0.60 8.86 -9.21
CA PRO A 22 -0.53 9.54 -10.51
C PRO A 22 -1.72 9.19 -11.41
N ASN A 23 -2.23 7.97 -11.29
CA ASN A 23 -3.29 7.45 -12.16
C ASN A 23 -4.71 7.91 -11.75
N ARG A 24 -4.92 8.21 -10.46
CA ARG A 24 -6.24 8.58 -9.91
C ARG A 24 -6.34 10.04 -9.49
N LYS A 25 -5.21 10.77 -9.45
CA LYS A 25 -5.07 12.11 -8.87
C LYS A 25 -5.59 12.21 -7.42
N VAL A 26 -5.70 11.06 -6.74
CA VAL A 26 -6.13 10.95 -5.33
C VAL A 26 -4.91 11.08 -4.44
N TRP A 27 -5.06 11.82 -3.35
CA TRP A 27 -4.07 11.90 -2.29
C TRP A 27 -4.30 10.80 -1.27
N TYR A 28 -3.23 10.08 -0.93
CA TYR A 28 -3.23 9.15 0.19
C TYR A 28 -2.44 9.76 1.34
N ALA A 29 -3.00 9.72 2.55
CA ALA A 29 -2.35 10.24 3.73
C ALA A 29 -1.44 9.18 4.36
N LYS A 30 -0.51 9.61 5.19
CA LYS A 30 0.30 8.70 6.01
C LYS A 30 -0.60 7.92 6.96
N GLY A 31 -0.45 6.59 6.97
CA GLY A 31 -1.26 5.66 7.74
C GLY A 31 -2.42 5.04 6.97
N ASP A 32 -2.75 5.54 5.78
CA ASP A 32 -3.75 4.90 4.91
C ASP A 32 -3.31 3.51 4.46
N VAL A 33 -4.30 2.67 4.11
CA VAL A 33 -4.06 1.37 3.51
C VAL A 33 -4.56 1.39 2.07
N VAL A 34 -3.66 1.14 1.13
CA VAL A 34 -3.93 1.20 -0.31
C VAL A 34 -3.75 -0.17 -0.95
N GLU A 35 -4.58 -0.50 -1.94
CA GLU A 35 -4.46 -1.72 -2.74
C GLU A 35 -3.73 -1.42 -4.05
N LEU A 36 -2.48 -1.84 -4.13
CA LEU A 36 -1.58 -1.57 -5.25
C LEU A 36 -1.15 -2.87 -5.92
N LEU A 37 -0.84 -2.81 -7.22
CA LEU A 37 -0.10 -3.89 -7.88
C LEU A 37 1.33 -3.96 -7.34
N SER A 38 1.93 -5.15 -7.34
CA SER A 38 3.32 -5.33 -6.90
C SER A 38 4.29 -4.39 -7.63
N CYS A 39 4.13 -4.17 -8.94
CA CYS A 39 4.99 -3.26 -9.71
C CYS A 39 4.81 -1.79 -9.31
N GLU A 40 3.58 -1.34 -9.04
CA GLU A 40 3.33 0.03 -8.59
C GLU A 40 3.85 0.25 -7.17
N ALA A 41 3.69 -0.76 -6.31
CA ALA A 41 4.19 -0.73 -4.95
C ALA A 41 5.72 -0.74 -4.91
N ASP A 42 6.41 -1.43 -5.81
CA ASP A 42 7.88 -1.49 -5.83
C ASP A 42 8.50 -0.09 -5.95
N PHE A 43 7.98 0.73 -6.87
CA PHE A 43 8.39 2.13 -7.03
C PHE A 43 8.14 2.96 -5.75
N LEU A 44 6.97 2.78 -5.13
CA LEU A 44 6.59 3.50 -3.92
C LEU A 44 7.37 3.01 -2.68
N ILE A 45 7.77 1.74 -2.64
CA ILE A 45 8.61 1.15 -1.60
C ILE A 45 10.05 1.67 -1.73
N LEU A 46 10.59 1.69 -2.95
CA LEU A 46 11.91 2.28 -3.24
C LEU A 46 11.98 3.75 -2.86
N GLY A 47 10.88 4.50 -3.07
CA GLY A 47 10.75 5.89 -2.64
C GLY A 47 10.38 6.08 -1.16
N GLY A 48 10.26 5.01 -0.36
CA GLY A 48 9.88 5.08 1.06
C GLY A 48 8.45 5.57 1.34
N LYS A 49 7.60 5.65 0.32
CA LYS A 49 6.23 6.17 0.41
C LYS A 49 5.23 5.15 0.93
N VAL A 50 5.41 3.86 0.61
CA VAL A 50 4.55 2.77 1.08
C VAL A 50 5.38 1.58 1.56
N ALA A 51 4.81 0.75 2.44
CA ALA A 51 5.38 -0.52 2.85
C ALA A 51 4.33 -1.62 2.74
N LEU A 52 4.78 -2.87 2.54
CA LEU A 52 3.91 -4.03 2.62
C LEU A 52 3.18 -3.99 3.96
N ALA A 53 1.84 -4.07 3.93
CA ALA A 53 1.03 -4.12 5.14
C ALA A 53 1.19 -5.50 5.81
N THR A 54 2.39 -5.83 6.25
CA THR A 54 2.61 -6.93 7.18
C THR A 54 1.87 -6.56 8.46
N LYS A 55 1.07 -7.49 9.00
CA LYS A 55 0.33 -7.34 10.27
C LYS A 55 1.23 -7.16 11.51
N LYS A 56 2.43 -6.60 11.38
CA LYS A 56 3.40 -6.32 12.44
C LYS A 56 3.88 -4.87 12.34
N ALA A 57 3.02 -3.94 12.76
CA ALA A 57 3.46 -2.70 13.40
C ALA A 57 2.29 -2.09 14.18
N ILE A 58 1.70 -2.87 15.10
CA ILE A 58 1.16 -2.29 16.32
C ILE A 58 2.40 -1.80 17.09
N LYS A 59 2.87 -0.58 16.80
CA LYS A 59 3.58 0.17 17.84
C LYS A 59 2.48 0.60 18.80
N GLN A 60 2.26 -0.22 19.84
CA GLN A 60 1.77 0.30 21.10
C GLN A 60 2.73 1.43 21.45
N LYS A 61 2.27 2.66 21.26
CA LYS A 61 2.86 3.81 21.92
C LYS A 61 2.41 3.63 23.38
N GLY A 62 3.25 2.99 24.18
CA GLY A 62 3.13 3.07 25.62
C GLY A 62 3.18 4.55 25.97
N GLU A 63 2.07 5.07 26.45
CA GLU A 63 2.04 6.32 27.18
C GLU A 63 2.23 5.94 28.65
N ALA A 64 3.23 6.56 29.26
CA ALA A 64 3.74 6.32 30.60
C ALA A 64 2.78 6.81 31.69
#